data_AF-A0A146GE62-F1
#
_entry.id   AF-A0A146GE62-F1
#
_cell.length_a   1.000
_cell.length_b   1.000
_cell.length_c   1.000
_cell.angle_alpha   90.00
_cell.angle_beta   90.00
_cell.angle_gamma   90.00
#
_symmetry.space_group_name_H-M   'P 1'
#
loop_
_entity.id
_entity.type
_entity.pdbx_description
1 polymer ?
#
loop_
_entity_poly.entity_id
_entity_poly.type
_entity_poly.pdbx_seq_one_letter_code
_entity_poly.pdbx_strand_id
1 'polypeptide(L)' 'MSTYEKVVIVVIRFVAVLWFVYSLTAFASMTLSGLNQLGIRLTPVFLISFLAPLALYFAARLLARIITAGVD' A
#
# COMPACT_ATOMS: atom_id res chain seq x y z
N MET A 1 -9.44 -17.49 14.02
CA MET A 1 -8.44 -16.50 13.62
C MET A 1 -7.48 -16.32 14.78
N SER A 2 -6.23 -16.74 14.62
CA SER A 2 -5.25 -16.79 15.72
C SER A 2 -4.80 -15.38 16.14
N THR A 3 -4.17 -15.25 17.30
CA THR A 3 -3.59 -13.97 17.75
C THR A 3 -2.52 -13.48 16.76
N TYR A 4 -1.69 -14.38 16.23
CA TYR A 4 -0.68 -14.08 15.22
C TYR A 4 -1.30 -13.56 13.92
N GLU A 5 -2.36 -14.20 13.42
CA GLU A 5 -3.08 -13.69 12.25
C GLU A 5 -3.60 -12.27 12.48
N LYS A 6 -4.13 -11.96 13.68
CA LYS A 6 -4.63 -10.62 14.00
C LYS A 6 -3.52 -9.58 13.96
N VAL A 7 -2.37 -9.89 14.56
CA VAL A 7 -1.20 -9.00 14.55
C VAL A 7 -0.74 -8.76 13.12
N VAL A 8 -0.59 -9.81 12.31
CA VAL A 8 -0.16 -9.69 10.92
C VAL A 8 -1.13 -8.86 10.09
N ILE A 9 -2.45 -9.04 10.25
CA ILE A 9 -3.44 -8.19 9.55
C ILE A 9 -3.27 -6.73 9.92
N VAL A 10 -3.14 -6.42 11.21
CA VAL A 10 -2.99 -5.03 11.68
C VAL A 10 -1.71 -4.42 11.11
N VAL A 11 -0.60 -5.16 11.12
CA VAL A 11 0.68 -4.72 10.55
C VAL A 11 0.57 -4.47 9.04
N ILE A 12 0.01 -5.41 8.27
CA ILE A 12 -0.15 -5.26 6.82
C ILE A 12 -1.01 -4.03 6.50
N ARG A 13 -2.12 -3.84 7.22
CA ARG A 13 -2.99 -2.67 7.03
C ARG A 13 -2.29 -1.37 7.39
N PHE A 14 -1.52 -1.37 8.47
CA PHE A 14 -0.75 -0.20 8.87
C PHE A 14 0.29 0.19 7.81
N VAL A 15 1.03 -0.79 7.29
CA VAL A 15 1.98 -0.58 6.17
C VAL A 15 1.27 -0.08 4.91
N ALA A 16 0.10 -0.64 4.58
CA ALA A 16 -0.70 -0.17 3.46
C ALA A 16 -1.10 1.30 3.60
N VAL A 17 -1.53 1.72 4.80
CA VAL A 17 -1.88 3.13 5.07
C VAL A 17 -0.67 4.04 4.97
N LEU A 18 0.47 3.66 5.56
CA LEU A 18 1.71 4.45 5.47
C LEU A 18 2.17 4.62 4.02
N TRP A 19 2.13 3.54 3.23
CA TRP A 19 2.45 3.61 1.81
C TRP A 19 1.46 4.52 1.08
N PHE A 20 0.16 4.37 1.32
CA PHE A 20 -0.84 5.24 0.68
C PHE A 20 -0.58 6.73 0.97
N VAL A 21 -0.28 7.08 2.23
CA VAL A 21 0.07 8.46 2.61
C VAL A 21 1.33 8.93 1.91
N TYR A 22 2.37 8.09 1.86
CA TYR A 22 3.60 8.39 1.14
C TYR A 22 3.33 8.66 -0.35
N SER A 23 2.59 7.78 -1.03
CA SER A 23 2.20 7.95 -2.44
C SER A 23 1.44 9.25 -2.67
N LEU A 24 0.54 9.61 -1.75
CA LEU A 24 -0.22 10.86 -1.81
C LEU A 24 0.69 12.08 -1.69
N THR A 25 1.62 12.08 -0.72
CA THR A 25 2.57 13.19 -0.55
C THR A 25 3.54 13.34 -1.72
N ALA A 26 4.00 12.22 -2.29
CA ALA A 26 4.85 12.23 -3.48
C ALA A 26 4.10 12.74 -4.72
N PHE A 27 2.82 12.39 -4.87
CA PHE A 27 2.00 12.91 -5.95
C PHE A 27 1.74 14.41 -5.78
N ALA A 28 1.42 14.85 -4.56
CA ALA A 28 1.20 16.26 -4.25
C ALA A 28 2.45 17.11 -4.49
N SER A 29 3.63 16.64 -4.08
CA SER A 29 4.89 17.36 -4.28
C SER A 29 5.23 17.49 -5.77
N MET A 30 5.05 16.44 -6.57
CA MET A 30 5.24 16.49 -8.03
C MET A 30 4.24 17.40 -8.74
N THR A 31 2.99 17.43 -8.25
CA THR A 31 1.95 18.33 -8.79
C THR A 31 2.29 19.80 -8.50
N LEU A 32 2.74 20.09 -7.28
CA LEU A 32 3.13 21.45 -6.85
C LEU A 32 4.42 21.94 -7.51
N SER A 33 5.38 21.06 -7.79
CA SER A 33 6.67 21.42 -8.37
C SER A 33 6.64 21.63 -9.89
N GLY A 34 5.47 21.57 -10.53
CA GLY A 34 5.35 21.82 -11.98
C GLY A 34 6.00 20.76 -12.88
N LEU A 35 6.46 19.63 -12.31
CA LEU A 35 7.01 18.47 -13.05
C LEU A 35 5.96 17.76 -13.92
N ASN A 36 4.74 18.28 -13.95
CA ASN A 36 3.62 17.82 -14.74
C ASN A 36 3.87 17.83 -16.27
N GLN A 37 4.96 18.43 -16.77
CA GLN A 37 5.37 18.32 -18.17
C GLN A 37 5.92 16.92 -18.53
N LEU A 38 6.30 16.10 -17.54
CA LEU A 38 6.55 14.65 -17.67
C LEU A 38 5.28 13.81 -17.45
N GLY A 39 4.13 14.46 -17.25
CA GLY A 39 2.87 13.96 -16.69
C GLY A 39 2.10 12.89 -17.48
N ILE A 40 2.66 12.36 -18.56
CA ILE A 40 2.12 11.20 -19.30
C ILE A 40 2.90 9.91 -18.96
N ARG A 41 4.19 10.01 -18.61
CA ARG A 41 5.03 8.82 -18.29
C ARG A 41 4.97 8.41 -16.81
N LEU A 42 4.73 9.36 -15.91
CA LEU A 42 4.70 9.11 -14.46
C LEU A 42 3.30 8.73 -13.93
N THR A 43 2.23 9.10 -14.65
CA THR A 43 0.83 8.80 -14.30
C THR A 43 0.57 7.32 -14.01
N PRO A 44 1.01 6.36 -14.84
CA PRO A 44 0.75 4.95 -14.55
C PRO A 44 1.53 4.45 -13.31
N VAL A 45 2.74 4.95 -13.08
CA VAL A 45 3.55 4.61 -11.90
C VAL A 45 2.87 5.11 -10.62
N PHE A 46 2.30 6.32 -10.65
CA PHE A 46 1.52 6.84 -9.54
C PHE A 46 0.25 6.04 -9.31
N LEU A 47 -0.49 5.72 -10.38
CA LEU A 47 -1.71 4.92 -10.27
C LEU A 47 -1.44 3.56 -9.61
N ILE A 48 -0.36 2.87 -10.01
CA ILE A 48 0.07 1.62 -9.37
C ILE A 48 0.44 1.86 -7.91
N SER A 49 1.13 2.96 -7.61
CA SER A 49 1.52 3.33 -6.24
C SER A 49 0.33 3.68 -5.33
N PHE A 50 -0.83 4.02 -5.91
CA PHE A 50 -2.11 4.17 -5.19
C PHE A 50 -2.89 2.86 -5.08
N LEU A 51 -2.88 2.04 -6.13
CA LEU A 51 -3.64 0.77 -6.16
C LEU A 51 -2.97 -0.35 -5.35
N ALA A 52 -1.63 -0.39 -5.31
CA ALA A 52 -0.86 -1.39 -4.57
C ALA A 52 -1.17 -1.39 -3.07
N PRO A 53 -1.13 -0.25 -2.33
CA PRO A 53 -1.51 -0.25 -0.92
C PRO A 53 -2.99 -0.61 -0.70
N LEU A 54 -3.87 -0.22 -1.62
CA LEU A 54 -5.29 -0.59 -1.55
C LEU A 54 -5.47 -2.11 -1.66
N ALA A 55 -4.82 -2.73 -2.64
CA ALA A 55 -4.82 -4.17 -2.80
C ALA A 55 -4.25 -4.88 -1.56
N LEU A 56 -3.15 -4.36 -1.01
CA LEU A 56 -2.52 -4.89 0.21
C LEU A 56 -3.48 -4.83 1.41
N TYR A 57 -4.21 -3.72 1.57
CA TYR A 57 -5.15 -3.51 2.67
C TYR A 57 -6.30 -4.53 2.67
N PHE A 58 -6.85 -4.82 1.49
CA PHE A 58 -7.92 -5.81 1.34
C PHE A 58 -7.41 -7.26 1.35
N ALA A 59 -6.24 -7.50 0.75
CA ALA A 59 -5.58 -8.81 0.75
C ALA A 59 -5.00 -9.18 2.13
N ALA A 60 -4.93 -8.25 3.09
CA ALA A 60 -4.34 -8.47 4.42
C ALA A 60 -4.84 -9.74 5.12
N ARG A 61 -6.13 -10.07 5.01
CA ARG A 61 -6.70 -11.31 5.58
C ARG A 61 -6.12 -12.58 4.96
N LEU A 62 -6.00 -12.58 3.62
CA LEU A 62 -5.47 -13.72 2.87
C LEU A 62 -3.97 -13.84 3.12
N LEU A 63 -3.25 -12.73 3.05
CA LEU A 63 -1.81 -12.67 3.31
C LEU A 63 -1.48 -13.11 4.73
N ALA A 64 -2.25 -12.69 5.73
CA ALA A 64 -2.04 -13.14 7.10
C ALA A 64 -2.16 -14.65 7.25
N ARG A 65 -3.18 -15.27 6.63
CA ARG A 65 -3.32 -16.74 6.61
C ARG A 65 -2.13 -17.45 5.97
N ILE A 66 -1.59 -16.88 4.89
CA ILE A 66 -0.44 -17.45 4.18
C ILE A 66 0.83 -17.31 5.02
N ILE A 67 1.06 -16.13 5.62
CA ILE A 67 2.26 -15.82 6.40
C ILE A 67 2.31 -16.63 7.69
N THR A 68 1.17 -16.81 8.36
CA THR A 68 1.10 -17.60 9.59
C THR A 68 0.77 -19.07 9.33
N ALA A 69 0.81 -19.54 8.08
CA ALA A 69 0.61 -20.94 7.77
C ALA A 69 1.78 -21.75 8.37
N GLY A 70 1.47 -22.64 9.32
CA GLY A 70 2.47 -23.45 10.01
C GLY A 70 3.07 -22.81 11.27
N VAL A 71 2.58 -21.63 11.67
CA VAL A 71 2.84 -21.07 13.01
C VAL A 71 1.66 -21.46 13.90
N ASP A 72 1.83 -22.54 14.68
CA ASP A 72 0.89 -22.95 15.73
C ASP A 72 0.89 -21.94 16.90
#